data_AF-A0A495YWI4-F1
#
_entry.id   AF-A0A495YWI4-F1
#
_cell.length_a   1.000
_cell.length_b   1.000
_cell.length_c   1.000
_cell.angle_alpha   90.00
_cell.angle_beta   90.00
_cell.angle_gamma   90.00
#
_symmetry.space_group_name_H-M   'P 1'
#
loop_
_entity.id
_entity.type
_entity.pdbx_description
1 polymer ?
#
loop_
_entity_poly.entity_id
_entity_poly.type
_entity_poly.pdbx_seq_one_letter_code
_entity_poly.pdbx_strand_id
1 'polypeptide(L)'
;MREYRTWEEILMERFTSDWEEAIGYLDVALEEYQEDGDTPFFLLGLQNVIESRGGVSEVAKKIGIAPQVLSAVLSSEEAPRLDTLNTILQALGCRLSIQPLNDAGFTADKNYSVAPKENADPHLEVTTESSDLR
;
A
#
# COMPACT_ATOMS: atom_id res chain seq x y z
N MET A 1 30.12 23.11 22.65
CA MET A 1 28.70 22.73 22.50
C MET A 1 28.67 21.27 22.11
N ARG A 2 27.88 20.42 22.77
CA ARG A 2 27.62 19.08 22.25
C ARG A 2 26.66 19.27 21.08
N GLU A 3 27.07 18.89 19.87
CA GLU A 3 26.13 18.79 18.76
C GLU A 3 25.22 17.60 19.08
N TYR A 4 24.01 17.90 19.55
CA TYR A 4 22.96 16.90 19.65
C TYR A 4 22.49 16.64 18.23
N ARG A 5 22.77 15.43 17.72
CA ARG A 5 22.19 15.00 16.46
C ARG A 5 20.68 15.06 16.57
N THR A 6 20.01 15.56 15.54
CA THR A 6 18.55 15.57 15.55
C THR A 6 18.05 14.13 15.55
N TRP A 7 16.86 13.91 16.10
CA TRP A 7 16.22 12.60 16.04
C TRP A 7 16.11 12.10 14.59
N GLU A 8 15.84 13.01 13.66
CA GLU A 8 15.82 12.78 12.21
C GLU A 8 17.17 12.31 11.65
N GLU A 9 18.30 12.91 12.06
CA GLU A 9 19.64 12.47 11.63
C GLU A 9 19.97 11.05 12.11
N ILE A 10 19.56 10.70 13.33
CA ILE A 10 19.77 9.35 13.89
C ILE A 10 18.91 8.32 13.15
N LEU A 11 17.65 8.66 12.85
CA LEU A 11 16.75 7.81 12.07
C LEU A 11 17.26 7.61 10.64
N MET A 12 17.75 8.66 9.98
CA MET A 12 18.29 8.57 8.62
C MET A 12 19.49 7.62 8.53
N GLU A 13 20.44 7.69 9.46
CA GLU A 13 21.59 6.77 9.47
C GLU A 13 21.17 5.31 9.66
N ARG A 14 20.18 5.05 10.52
CA ARG A 14 19.67 3.69 10.78
C ARG A 14 18.92 3.14 9.58
N PHE A 15 17.95 3.88 9.05
CA PHE A 15 17.11 3.41 7.94
C PHE A 15 17.85 3.28 6.60
N THR A 16 18.92 4.07 6.40
CA THR A 16 19.79 3.90 5.23
C THR A 16 20.54 2.56 5.29
N SER A 17 20.87 2.10 6.49
CA SER A 17 21.68 0.89 6.71
C SER A 17 20.83 -0.38 6.86
N ASP A 18 19.63 -0.27 7.42
CA ASP A 18 18.70 -1.38 7.66
C ASP A 18 17.31 -1.05 7.11
N TRP A 19 16.97 -1.71 6.00
CA TRP A 19 15.66 -1.53 5.38
C TRP A 19 14.53 -2.22 6.13
N GLU A 20 14.81 -3.35 6.79
CA GLU A 20 13.79 -4.06 7.57
C GLU A 20 13.35 -3.21 8.76
N GLU A 21 14.30 -2.50 9.38
CA GLU A 21 14.00 -1.55 10.44
C GLU A 21 13.13 -0.37 9.97
N ALA A 22 13.43 0.19 8.79
CA ALA A 22 12.64 1.29 8.21
C ALA A 22 11.20 0.86 7.90
N ILE A 23 11.01 -0.37 7.41
CA ILE A 23 9.68 -0.94 7.19
C ILE A 23 8.96 -1.17 8.52
N GLY A 24 9.62 -1.74 9.51
CA GLY A 24 9.03 -1.96 10.83
C GLY A 24 8.59 -0.64 11.49
N TYR A 25 9.38 0.42 11.33
CA TYR A 25 8.99 1.76 11.78
C TYR A 25 7.73 2.27 11.07
N LEU A 26 7.64 2.12 9.74
CA LEU A 26 6.46 2.54 8.98
C LEU A 26 5.22 1.70 9.31
N ASP A 27 5.42 0.41 9.60
CA ASP A 27 4.35 -0.51 10.01
C ASP A 27 3.76 -0.07 11.36
N VAL A 28 4.61 0.20 12.35
CA VAL A 28 4.19 0.77 13.64
C VAL A 28 3.48 2.12 13.44
N ALA A 29 4.00 3.00 12.60
CA ALA A 29 3.34 4.27 12.32
C ALA A 29 1.93 4.10 11.69
N LEU A 30 1.73 3.06 10.89
CA LEU A 30 0.43 2.72 10.33
C LEU A 30 -0.50 2.11 11.38
N GLU A 31 0.02 1.26 12.28
CA GLU A 31 -0.73 0.70 13.40
C GLU A 31 -1.29 1.81 14.31
N GLU A 32 -0.44 2.75 14.74
CA GLU A 32 -0.85 3.89 15.58
C GLU A 32 -1.96 4.72 14.88
N TYR A 33 -1.79 5.02 13.59
CA TYR A 33 -2.81 5.69 12.79
C TYR A 33 -4.14 4.92 12.73
N GLN A 34 -4.11 3.59 12.72
CA GLN A 34 -5.32 2.77 12.73
C GLN A 34 -6.04 2.81 14.08
N GLU A 35 -5.34 3.15 15.17
CA GLU A 35 -5.91 3.29 16.50
C GLU A 35 -6.53 4.68 16.72
N ASP A 36 -5.82 5.76 16.36
CA ASP A 36 -6.20 7.13 16.72
C ASP A 36 -6.62 8.03 15.54
N GLY A 37 -6.30 7.64 14.31
CA GLY A 37 -6.55 8.42 13.09
C GLY A 37 -5.59 9.59 12.86
N ASP A 38 -4.45 9.66 13.55
CA ASP A 38 -3.45 10.72 13.42
C ASP A 38 -2.71 10.63 12.08
N THR A 39 -3.30 11.29 11.09
CA THR A 39 -2.76 11.36 9.73
C THR A 39 -1.40 12.07 9.69
N PRO A 40 -1.21 13.25 10.31
CA PRO A 40 0.10 13.90 10.39
C PRO A 40 1.20 12.98 10.91
N PHE A 41 0.93 12.18 11.95
CA PHE A 41 1.91 11.24 12.50
C PHE A 41 2.34 10.18 11.49
N PHE A 42 1.38 9.54 10.82
CA PHE A 42 1.69 8.54 9.78
C PHE A 42 2.47 9.15 8.61
N LEU A 43 2.08 10.34 8.15
CA LEU A 43 2.74 11.00 7.02
C LEU A 43 4.17 11.47 7.37
N LEU A 44 4.39 11.89 8.61
CA LEU A 44 5.74 12.16 9.11
C LEU A 44 6.59 10.88 9.13
N GLY A 45 6.02 9.76 9.57
CA GLY A 45 6.68 8.46 9.51
C GLY A 45 7.08 8.07 8.09
N LEU A 46 6.15 8.23 7.14
CA LEU A 46 6.38 8.00 5.71
C LEU A 46 7.46 8.93 5.14
N GLN A 47 7.47 10.21 5.54
CA GLN A 47 8.49 11.17 5.14
C GLN A 47 9.87 10.74 5.63
N ASN A 48 10.02 10.32 6.89
CA ASN A 48 11.30 9.85 7.43
C ASN A 48 11.88 8.69 6.62
N VAL A 49 11.02 7.75 6.21
CA VAL A 49 11.42 6.63 5.34
C VAL A 49 11.81 7.13 3.95
N ILE A 50 11.07 8.06 3.36
CA ILE A 50 11.42 8.69 2.07
C ILE A 50 12.79 9.39 2.13
N GLU A 51 13.05 10.16 3.19
CA GLU A 51 14.32 10.88 3.37
C GLU A 51 15.51 9.92 3.44
N SER A 52 15.38 8.81 4.16
CA SER A 52 16.41 7.76 4.20
C SER A 52 16.64 7.04 2.85
N ARG A 53 15.73 7.17 1.89
CA ARG A 53 15.78 6.50 0.57
C ARG A 53 16.25 7.41 -0.57
N GLY A 54 16.99 8.46 -0.22
CA GLY A 54 17.53 9.44 -1.17
C GLY A 54 16.69 10.71 -1.28
N GLY A 55 15.71 10.90 -0.39
CA GLY A 55 14.96 12.13 -0.28
C GLY A 55 13.71 12.21 -1.15
N VAL A 56 12.88 13.22 -0.84
CA VAL A 56 11.64 13.53 -1.57
C VAL A 56 11.89 13.70 -3.07
N SER A 57 13.01 14.30 -3.47
CA SER A 57 13.32 14.53 -4.89
C SER A 57 13.49 13.23 -5.68
N GLU A 58 14.22 12.25 -5.13
CA GLU A 58 14.45 10.97 -5.81
C GLU A 58 13.19 10.12 -5.90
N VAL A 59 12.38 10.11 -4.83
CA VAL A 59 11.10 9.38 -4.83
C VAL A 59 10.09 10.04 -5.76
N ALA A 60 9.97 11.37 -5.76
CA ALA A 60 9.09 12.11 -6.66
C ALA A 60 9.41 11.83 -8.14
N LYS A 61 10.70 11.76 -8.47
CA LYS A 61 11.17 11.39 -9.82
C LYS A 61 10.76 9.96 -10.20
N LYS A 62 10.83 8.99 -9.28
CA LYS A 62 10.41 7.59 -9.52
C LYS A 62 8.92 7.48 -9.83
N ILE A 63 8.08 8.27 -9.16
CA ILE A 63 6.61 8.26 -9.35
C ILE A 63 6.13 9.24 -10.43
N GLY A 64 7.02 10.04 -11.01
CA GLY A 64 6.70 10.95 -12.10
C GLY A 64 5.93 12.22 -11.69
N ILE A 65 6.11 12.69 -10.45
CA ILE A 65 5.50 13.95 -9.97
C ILE A 65 6.55 14.97 -9.58
N ALA A 66 6.14 16.24 -9.44
CA ALA A 66 7.02 17.28 -8.95
C ALA A 66 7.33 17.08 -7.45
N PRO A 67 8.58 17.28 -6.98
CA PRO A 67 8.94 17.12 -5.56
C PRO A 67 8.08 17.95 -4.61
N GLN A 68 7.65 19.14 -5.04
CA GLN A 68 6.78 20.01 -4.26
C GLN A 68 5.40 19.38 -4.03
N VAL A 69 4.89 18.61 -5.01
CA VAL A 69 3.63 17.88 -4.88
C VAL A 69 3.78 16.75 -3.87
N LEU A 70 4.86 15.97 -3.92
CA LEU A 70 5.12 14.93 -2.93
C LEU A 70 5.26 15.51 -1.53
N SER A 71 6.03 16.59 -1.38
CA SER A 71 6.18 17.28 -0.09
C SER A 71 4.85 17.80 0.44
N ALA A 72 3.99 18.38 -0.42
CA ALA A 72 2.67 18.85 0.00
C ALA A 72 1.76 17.70 0.45
N VAL A 73 1.85 16.54 -0.19
CA VAL A 73 1.13 15.33 0.24
C VAL A 73 1.62 14.86 1.60
N LEU A 74 2.94 14.85 1.85
CA LEU A 74 3.53 14.40 3.11
C LEU A 74 3.31 15.38 4.27
N SER A 75 3.11 16.66 4.00
CA SER A 75 2.80 17.68 5.01
C SER A 75 1.30 17.98 5.14
N SER A 76 0.45 17.18 4.51
CA SER A 76 -1.01 17.31 4.57
C SER A 76 -1.54 16.89 5.95
N GLU A 77 -2.60 17.54 6.43
CA GLU A 77 -3.35 17.06 7.61
C GLU A 77 -4.37 15.98 7.22
N GLU A 78 -4.70 15.89 5.93
CA GLU A 78 -5.67 14.96 5.38
C GLU A 78 -4.99 13.74 4.76
N ALA A 79 -5.61 12.57 4.93
CA ALA A 79 -5.05 11.31 4.45
C ALA A 79 -4.99 11.32 2.92
N PRO A 80 -3.85 10.92 2.32
CA PRO A 80 -3.74 10.81 0.88
C PRO A 80 -4.76 9.79 0.37
N ARG A 81 -5.22 10.00 -0.87
CA ARG A 81 -6.02 8.99 -1.56
C ARG A 81 -5.23 7.68 -1.65
N LEU A 82 -5.96 6.56 -1.63
CA LEU A 82 -5.37 5.22 -1.65
C LEU A 82 -4.45 4.99 -2.87
N ASP A 83 -4.81 5.53 -4.03
CA ASP A 83 -4.00 5.48 -5.25
C ASP A 83 -2.68 6.24 -5.11
N THR A 84 -2.70 7.43 -4.51
CA THR A 84 -1.51 8.21 -4.19
C THR A 84 -0.61 7.46 -3.21
N LEU A 85 -1.18 6.97 -2.10
CA LEU A 85 -0.44 6.23 -1.08
C LEU A 85 0.19 4.95 -1.67
N ASN A 86 -0.59 4.18 -2.44
CA ASN A 86 -0.09 2.99 -3.11
C ASN A 86 1.06 3.30 -4.08
N THR A 87 0.98 4.40 -4.83
CA THR A 87 2.05 4.82 -5.74
C THR A 87 3.34 5.17 -4.99
N ILE A 88 3.23 5.88 -3.87
CA ILE A 88 4.38 6.22 -3.01
C ILE A 88 5.00 4.94 -2.43
N LEU A 89 4.17 4.05 -1.87
CA LEU A 89 4.64 2.79 -1.29
C LEU A 89 5.35 1.91 -2.34
N GLN A 90 4.81 1.80 -3.56
CA GLN A 90 5.46 1.05 -4.63
C GLN A 90 6.83 1.61 -4.99
N ALA A 91 7.01 2.93 -5.00
CA ALA A 91 8.32 3.54 -5.26
C ALA A 91 9.36 3.29 -4.15
N LEU A 92 8.88 3.01 -2.94
CA LEU A 92 9.69 2.58 -1.80
C LEU A 92 9.96 1.07 -1.80
N GLY A 93 9.24 0.29 -2.62
CA GLY A 93 9.30 -1.18 -2.64
C GLY A 93 8.35 -1.85 -1.65
N CYS A 94 7.31 -1.13 -1.21
CA CYS A 94 6.31 -1.54 -0.23
C CYS A 94 4.94 -1.76 -0.89
N ARG A 95 4.04 -2.42 -0.17
CA ARG A 95 2.62 -2.53 -0.52
C ARG A 95 1.75 -2.55 0.73
N LEU A 96 0.51 -2.11 0.61
CA LEU A 96 -0.50 -2.37 1.64
C LEU A 96 -0.92 -3.85 1.60
N SER A 97 -1.22 -4.41 2.77
CA SER A 97 -1.75 -5.76 2.91
C SER A 97 -2.93 -5.78 3.87
N ILE A 98 -3.84 -6.74 3.67
CA ILE A 98 -4.97 -6.95 4.57
C ILE A 98 -4.60 -8.05 5.54
N GLN A 99 -4.66 -7.75 6.84
CA GLN A 99 -4.44 -8.70 7.92
C GLN A 99 -5.71 -8.79 8.79
N PRO A 100 -6.01 -9.94 9.40
CA PRO A 100 -7.09 -10.04 10.36
C PRO A 100 -6.77 -9.21 11.61
N LEU A 101 -7.76 -8.47 12.13
CA LEU A 101 -7.63 -7.86 13.45
C LEU A 101 -7.59 -8.98 14.49
N ASN A 102 -6.71 -8.88 15.49
CA ASN A 102 -6.49 -9.91 16.52
C ASN A 102 -7.73 -10.23 17.39
N ASP A 103 -8.87 -9.55 17.16
CA ASP A 103 -10.16 -9.84 17.78
C ASP A 103 -11.33 -10.05 16.80
N ALA A 104 -11.04 -10.24 15.50
CA ALA A 104 -12.09 -10.56 14.53
C ALA A 104 -12.44 -12.05 14.56
N GLY A 105 -13.18 -12.43 15.60
CA GLY A 105 -14.12 -13.54 15.57
C GLY A 105 -15.21 -13.27 14.52
N PHE A 106 -14.84 -13.22 13.24
CA PHE A 106 -15.77 -13.55 12.18
C PHE A 106 -15.97 -15.06 12.30
N THR A 107 -16.87 -15.46 13.20
CA THR A 107 -17.42 -16.82 13.17
C THR A 107 -17.95 -16.99 11.76
N ALA A 108 -17.18 -17.70 10.95
CA ALA A 108 -17.61 -18.15 9.65
C ALA A 108 -18.75 -19.13 9.89
N ASP A 109 -19.96 -18.60 10.11
CA ASP A 109 -21.17 -19.30 9.77
C ASP A 109 -21.07 -19.56 8.26
N LYS A 110 -20.59 -20.77 7.97
CA LYS A 110 -20.42 -21.36 6.65
C LYS A 110 -21.69 -21.13 5.85
N ASN A 111 -21.69 -20.14 4.95
CA ASN A 111 -22.56 -20.08 3.77
C ASN A 111 -22.12 -19.01 2.75
N TYR A 112 -20.81 -18.83 2.54
CA TYR A 112 -20.34 -18.33 1.23
C TYR A 112 -19.91 -19.54 0.39
N SER A 113 -20.92 -20.25 -0.13
CA SER A 113 -20.72 -21.18 -1.24
C SER A 113 -20.32 -20.33 -2.45
N VAL A 114 -19.03 -20.23 -2.73
CA VAL A 114 -18.59 -19.88 -4.07
C VAL A 114 -18.88 -21.12 -4.91
N ALA A 115 -20.09 -21.18 -5.48
CA ALA A 115 -20.41 -22.17 -6.48
C ALA A 115 -19.29 -22.16 -7.53
N PRO A 116 -18.77 -23.34 -7.96
CA PRO A 116 -17.90 -23.39 -9.11
C PRO A 116 -18.60 -22.67 -10.25
N LYS A 117 -17.94 -21.69 -10.87
CA LYS A 117 -18.44 -21.12 -12.13
C LYS A 117 -18.35 -22.22 -13.17
N GLU A 118 -19.44 -22.97 -13.30
CA GLU A 118 -19.70 -23.85 -14.42
C GLU A 118 -19.81 -22.96 -15.66
N ASN A 119 -18.69 -22.83 -16.35
CA ASN A 119 -18.69 -22.37 -17.72
C ASN A 119 -19.45 -23.43 -18.54
N ALA A 120 -20.52 -22.98 -19.19
CA ALA A 120 -21.14 -23.48 -20.43
C ALA A 120 -22.61 -23.89 -20.26
N ASP A 121 -23.52 -22.98 -20.58
CA ASP A 121 -24.55 -23.21 -21.61
C ASP A 121 -25.18 -21.84 -21.96
N PRO A 122 -25.56 -21.55 -23.23
CA PRO A 122 -26.65 -22.29 -23.86
C PRO A 122 -26.41 -22.61 -25.34
N HIS A 123 -26.71 -23.84 -25.75
CA HIS A 123 -27.39 -24.20 -27.00
C HIS A 123 -27.27 -23.18 -28.15
N LEU A 124 -26.29 -23.41 -29.02
CA LEU A 124 -26.29 -22.91 -30.40
C LEU A 124 -26.21 -24.11 -31.35
N GLU A 125 -27.29 -24.89 -31.44
CA GLU A 125 -27.43 -25.85 -32.55
C GLU A 125 -27.96 -25.10 -33.78
N VAL A 126 -27.05 -24.58 -34.57
CA VAL A 126 -27.27 -24.32 -36.00
C VAL A 126 -26.22 -25.11 -36.76
N THR A 127 -26.58 -26.33 -37.15
CA THR A 127 -26.04 -26.92 -38.38
C THR A 127 -27.21 -27.55 -39.15
N THR A 128 -27.71 -26.78 -40.10
CA THR A 128 -28.30 -27.31 -41.32
C THR A 128 -27.22 -28.10 -42.06
N GLU A 129 -27.42 -29.39 -42.26
CA GLU A 129 -26.96 -30.04 -43.49
C GLU A 129 -27.89 -31.20 -43.85
N SER A 130 -28.66 -30.98 -44.92
CA SER A 130 -29.20 -32.04 -45.76
C SER A 130 -28.07 -32.95 -46.22
N SER A 131 -28.30 -34.27 -46.23
CA SER A 131 -28.41 -35.04 -47.49
C SER A 131 -28.38 -36.55 -47.24
N ASP A 132 -29.30 -37.21 -47.93
CA ASP A 132 -29.25 -38.58 -48.44
C ASP A 132 -28.94 -39.77 -47.50
N LEU A 133 -29.89 -40.71 -47.40
CA LEU A 133 -29.86 -41.97 -48.18
C LEU A 133 -30.74 -43.07 -47.53
N ARG A 134 -31.98 -43.25 -48.04
CA ARG A 134 -32.60 -44.53 -48.48
C ARG A 134 -34.11 -44.43 -48.64
#